data_AF-A0AAJ2ADD0-F1
#
_entry.id   AF-A0AAJ2ADD0-F1
#
_cell.length_a   1.000
_cell.length_b   1.000
_cell.length_c   1.000
_cell.angle_alpha   90.00
_cell.angle_beta   90.00
_cell.angle_gamma   90.00
#
_symmetry.space_group_name_H-M   'P 1'
#
loop_
_entity.id
_entity.type
_entity.pdbx_description
1 polymer ?
#
loop_
_entity_poly.entity_id
_entity_poly.type
_entity_poly.pdbx_seq_one_letter_code
_entity_poly.pdbx_strand_id
1 'polypeptide(L)'
;ERQRGALYRIDTDALNVALELVSRGVQIVAVIEQAGEIVGDAALAAQLEASGAHILTRHVVRHAHGDAYGVTSVDAATPDTTALTTFDCDTVLLGIAALPAIELLEAAGCATAFDAARGGHIARVDAIQRTSLPFAYAAGDCAGVWPAKSRDETIAREEGRLAARAALSSLDESAPLADAPPARQPDAPAQDIALSRVEWVRASVIGAAGEPFVCQCEEVTAREILDVRPPRYLGWQPADALHDTRGVAGLAQSGPPSPDAVKRLTRACMGPCQGRRCREQVAALLAIGSGCALPQIPLATFRAPVRPLALRQLAEVAEAQATGAHWDSWFGMASQWVPFWRVDPLYRAATRRQGEPVASE
;
A
#
# COMPACT_ATOMS: atom_id res chain seq x y z
N GLU A 1 3.34 -31.96 -16.23
CA GLU A 1 4.22 -30.91 -16.78
C GLU A 1 4.89 -30.17 -15.62
N ARG A 2 6.08 -29.61 -15.82
CA ARG A 2 6.74 -28.80 -14.78
C ARG A 2 6.08 -27.43 -14.76
N GLN A 3 5.67 -26.95 -13.59
CA GLN A 3 5.08 -25.62 -13.44
C GLN A 3 6.09 -24.53 -13.80
N ARG A 4 5.65 -23.48 -14.50
CA ARG A 4 6.52 -22.42 -15.04
C ARG A 4 6.03 -21.05 -14.62
N GLY A 5 6.84 -20.33 -13.84
CA GLY A 5 6.55 -18.98 -13.37
C GLY A 5 7.37 -17.91 -14.09
N ALA A 6 6.75 -16.78 -14.40
CA ALA A 6 7.45 -15.54 -14.76
C ALA A 6 7.35 -14.54 -13.59
N LEU A 7 8.47 -14.02 -13.14
CA LEU A 7 8.53 -13.01 -12.08
C LEU A 7 8.56 -11.62 -12.70
N TYR A 8 7.63 -10.75 -12.33
CA TYR A 8 7.55 -9.39 -12.82
C TYR A 8 7.56 -8.39 -11.67
N ARG A 9 8.53 -7.46 -11.76
CA ARG A 9 9.07 -6.65 -10.67
C ARG A 9 9.64 -7.50 -9.55
N ILE A 10 10.73 -6.98 -8.99
CA ILE A 10 11.42 -7.64 -7.90
C ILE A 10 11.80 -6.67 -6.79
N ASP A 11 11.71 -7.21 -5.59
CA ASP A 11 12.41 -6.78 -4.40
C ASP A 11 12.98 -8.03 -3.72
N THR A 12 13.61 -7.84 -2.57
CA THR A 12 14.18 -8.97 -1.81
C THR A 12 13.13 -10.01 -1.43
N ASP A 13 11.90 -9.61 -1.13
CA ASP A 13 10.82 -10.53 -0.77
C ASP A 13 10.38 -11.37 -1.98
N ALA A 14 10.24 -10.74 -3.15
CA ALA A 14 9.93 -11.42 -4.40
C ALA A 14 11.00 -12.45 -4.80
N LEU A 15 12.28 -12.11 -4.61
CA LEU A 15 13.40 -13.01 -4.88
C LEU A 15 13.38 -14.22 -3.93
N ASN A 16 13.13 -14.01 -2.64
CA ASN A 16 12.98 -15.08 -1.66
C ASN A 16 11.85 -16.04 -2.02
N VAL A 17 10.67 -15.51 -2.36
CA VAL A 17 9.52 -16.32 -2.78
C VAL A 17 9.83 -17.11 -4.05
N ALA A 18 10.49 -16.51 -5.03
CA ALA A 18 10.86 -17.19 -6.27
C ALA A 18 11.82 -18.37 -6.02
N LEU A 19 12.83 -18.20 -5.16
CA LEU A 19 13.76 -19.27 -4.82
C LEU A 19 13.08 -20.40 -4.02
N GLU A 20 12.13 -20.08 -3.15
CA GLU A 20 11.33 -21.10 -2.45
C GLU A 20 10.42 -21.88 -3.42
N LEU A 21 9.93 -21.25 -4.49
CA LEU A 21 9.21 -21.95 -5.55
C LEU A 21 10.15 -22.87 -6.35
N VAL A 22 11.37 -22.42 -6.64
CA VAL A 22 12.41 -23.23 -7.28
C VAL A 22 12.75 -24.46 -6.44
N SER A 23 12.88 -24.30 -5.11
CA SER A 23 13.15 -25.42 -4.18
C SER A 23 12.04 -26.47 -4.19
N ARG A 24 10.81 -26.07 -4.54
CA ARG A 24 9.62 -26.93 -4.68
C ARG A 24 9.39 -27.46 -6.08
N GLY A 25 10.31 -27.21 -7.02
CA GLY A 25 10.30 -27.77 -8.37
C GLY A 25 9.68 -26.88 -9.46
N VAL A 26 9.17 -25.69 -9.11
CA VAL A 26 8.71 -24.70 -10.10
C VAL A 26 9.91 -24.16 -10.88
N GLN A 27 9.76 -24.00 -12.19
CA GLN A 27 10.77 -23.36 -13.03
C GLN A 27 10.45 -21.87 -13.16
N ILE A 28 11.33 -21.00 -12.68
CA ILE A 28 11.24 -19.57 -12.99
C ILE A 28 11.87 -19.36 -14.37
N VAL A 29 11.06 -19.02 -15.37
CA VAL A 29 11.52 -18.88 -16.77
C VAL A 29 12.10 -17.50 -17.07
N ALA A 30 11.59 -16.47 -16.39
CA ALA A 30 12.02 -15.10 -16.60
C ALA A 30 11.86 -14.28 -15.31
N VAL A 31 12.78 -13.34 -15.13
CA VAL A 31 12.70 -12.24 -14.16
C VAL A 31 12.70 -10.94 -14.97
N ILE A 32 11.58 -10.22 -14.93
CA ILE A 32 11.34 -9.01 -15.71
C ILE A 32 11.35 -7.82 -14.75
N GLU A 33 12.35 -6.96 -14.88
CA GLU A 33 12.52 -5.75 -14.06
C GLU A 33 12.56 -4.51 -14.94
N GLN A 34 11.79 -3.50 -14.55
CA GLN A 34 11.72 -2.21 -15.24
C GLN A 34 12.95 -1.35 -14.96
N ALA A 35 13.51 -1.43 -13.75
CA ALA A 35 14.71 -0.70 -13.38
C ALA A 35 15.91 -1.13 -14.24
N GLY A 36 16.92 -0.26 -14.29
CA GLY A 36 18.17 -0.53 -15.02
C GLY A 36 18.99 -1.69 -14.43
N GLU A 37 18.71 -2.05 -13.19
CA GLU A 37 19.35 -3.10 -12.42
C GLU A 37 18.32 -3.82 -11.56
N ILE A 38 18.72 -4.98 -11.03
CA ILE A 38 17.90 -5.77 -10.13
C ILE A 38 17.79 -5.06 -8.79
N VAL A 39 16.56 -4.73 -8.40
CA VAL A 39 16.25 -4.20 -7.09
C VAL A 39 16.11 -5.37 -6.11
N GLY A 40 16.99 -5.45 -5.12
CA GLY A 40 16.97 -6.50 -4.11
C GLY A 40 18.36 -7.07 -3.84
N ASP A 41 18.41 -8.25 -3.23
CA ASP A 41 19.66 -8.91 -2.89
C ASP A 41 20.29 -9.58 -4.13
N ALA A 42 21.50 -9.13 -4.50
CA ALA A 42 22.21 -9.61 -5.68
C ALA A 42 22.56 -11.11 -5.61
N ALA A 43 22.77 -11.67 -4.42
CA ALA A 43 23.07 -13.10 -4.27
C ALA A 43 21.83 -13.97 -4.52
N LEU A 44 20.63 -13.48 -4.16
CA LEU A 44 19.38 -14.16 -4.48
C LEU A 44 19.10 -14.10 -5.99
N ALA A 45 19.33 -12.95 -6.62
CA ALA A 45 19.17 -12.80 -8.08
C ALA A 45 20.11 -13.73 -8.86
N ALA A 46 21.38 -13.82 -8.47
CA ALA A 46 22.35 -14.72 -9.09
C ALA A 46 21.96 -16.21 -8.94
N GLN A 47 21.35 -16.60 -7.82
CA GLN A 47 20.82 -17.96 -7.63
C GLN A 47 19.66 -18.26 -8.58
N LEU A 48 18.76 -17.30 -8.82
CA LEU A 48 17.68 -17.47 -9.79
C LEU A 48 18.22 -17.59 -11.21
N GLU A 49 19.19 -16.78 -11.61
CA GLU A 49 19.85 -16.90 -12.92
C GLU A 49 20.52 -18.27 -13.08
N ALA A 50 21.26 -18.73 -12.06
CA ALA A 50 21.88 -20.05 -12.05
C ALA A 50 20.86 -21.20 -12.12
N SER A 51 19.62 -20.97 -11.67
CA SER A 51 18.52 -21.93 -11.82
C SER A 51 17.89 -21.97 -13.23
N GLY A 52 18.37 -21.12 -14.14
CA GLY A 52 17.96 -21.04 -15.54
C GLY A 52 16.96 -19.94 -15.86
N ALA A 53 16.73 -18.98 -14.95
CA ALA A 53 15.84 -17.85 -15.22
C ALA A 53 16.51 -16.80 -16.11
N HIS A 54 15.80 -16.33 -17.14
CA HIS A 54 16.26 -15.20 -17.96
C HIS A 54 16.03 -13.88 -17.23
N ILE A 55 17.09 -13.15 -16.90
CA ILE A 55 16.98 -11.83 -16.25
C ILE A 55 16.94 -10.73 -17.32
N LEU A 56 15.83 -9.99 -17.34
CA LEU A 56 15.60 -8.85 -18.24
C LEU A 56 15.43 -7.56 -17.41
N THR A 57 16.42 -6.68 -17.44
CA THR A 57 16.32 -5.32 -16.87
C THR A 57 15.87 -4.32 -17.92
N ARG A 58 15.30 -3.18 -17.51
CA ARG A 58 14.64 -2.21 -18.41
C ARG A 58 13.48 -2.78 -19.22
N HIS A 59 12.85 -3.85 -18.74
CA HIS A 59 11.74 -4.52 -19.40
C HIS A 59 10.47 -4.47 -18.55
N VAL A 60 9.32 -4.48 -19.21
CA VAL A 60 8.00 -4.60 -18.61
C VAL A 60 7.21 -5.71 -19.27
N VAL A 61 6.26 -6.30 -18.54
CA VAL A 61 5.25 -7.18 -19.13
C VAL A 61 4.27 -6.31 -19.91
N ARG A 62 4.23 -6.50 -21.24
CA ARG A 62 3.28 -5.81 -22.13
C ARG A 62 1.95 -6.53 -22.23
N HIS A 63 2.00 -7.86 -22.19
CA HIS A 63 0.83 -8.72 -22.26
C HIS A 63 1.07 -10.00 -21.46
N ALA A 64 0.02 -10.48 -20.79
CA ALA A 64 -0.04 -11.84 -20.25
C ALA A 64 -1.14 -12.56 -21.03
N HIS A 65 -0.75 -13.56 -21.82
CA HIS A 65 -1.67 -14.36 -22.62
C HIS A 65 -2.26 -15.45 -21.74
N GLY A 66 -3.53 -15.77 -21.99
CA GLY A 66 -4.24 -16.80 -21.25
C GLY A 66 -5.72 -16.76 -21.53
N ASP A 67 -6.46 -17.61 -20.83
CA ASP A 67 -7.90 -17.66 -20.86
C ASP A 67 -8.47 -17.77 -19.42
N ALA A 68 -9.72 -18.20 -19.29
CA ALA A 68 -10.35 -18.39 -17.99
C ALA A 68 -9.66 -19.45 -17.11
N TYR A 69 -8.81 -20.30 -17.67
CA TYR A 69 -8.10 -21.38 -16.98
C TYR A 69 -6.70 -20.98 -16.52
N GLY A 70 -6.16 -19.85 -16.97
CA GLY A 70 -4.89 -19.32 -16.47
C GLY A 70 -4.04 -18.65 -17.55
N VAL A 71 -2.85 -18.25 -17.13
CA VAL A 71 -1.83 -17.68 -18.02
C VAL A 71 -1.19 -18.84 -18.81
N THR A 72 -0.81 -18.58 -20.06
CA THR A 72 -0.06 -19.52 -20.90
C THR A 72 1.30 -18.95 -21.33
N SER A 73 1.42 -17.62 -21.41
CA SER A 73 2.68 -16.95 -21.70
C SER A 73 2.64 -15.48 -21.31
N VAL A 74 3.83 -14.85 -21.26
CA VAL A 74 3.97 -13.40 -21.10
C VAL A 74 4.87 -12.83 -22.19
N ASP A 75 4.51 -11.64 -22.66
CA ASP A 75 5.35 -10.84 -23.55
C ASP A 75 6.05 -9.74 -22.75
N ALA A 76 7.38 -9.76 -22.77
CA ALA A 76 8.23 -8.74 -22.20
C ALA A 76 8.78 -7.82 -23.30
N ALA A 77 8.88 -6.52 -23.03
CA ALA A 77 9.54 -5.57 -23.92
C ALA A 77 10.15 -4.43 -23.13
N THR A 78 11.12 -3.74 -23.71
CA THR A 78 11.49 -2.42 -23.19
C THR A 78 10.33 -1.44 -23.43
N PRO A 79 10.08 -0.47 -22.52
CA PRO A 79 8.93 0.44 -22.65
C PRO A 79 8.86 1.17 -24.00
N ASP A 80 10.02 1.54 -24.56
CA ASP A 80 10.14 2.36 -25.77
C ASP A 80 10.11 1.56 -27.08
N THR A 81 10.04 0.22 -27.02
CA THR A 81 10.08 -0.63 -28.21
C THR A 81 8.81 -1.47 -28.37
N THR A 82 8.61 -1.97 -29.59
CA THR A 82 7.55 -2.93 -29.94
C THR A 82 8.08 -4.35 -30.08
N ALA A 83 9.39 -4.56 -29.95
CA ALA A 83 9.99 -5.88 -30.04
C ALA A 83 9.67 -6.66 -28.76
N LEU A 84 8.93 -7.76 -28.92
CA LEU A 84 8.49 -8.60 -27.82
C LEU A 84 9.41 -9.80 -27.66
N THR A 85 9.71 -10.15 -26.41
CA THR A 85 10.30 -11.43 -26.02
C THR A 85 9.22 -12.22 -25.26
N THR A 86 8.80 -13.36 -25.81
CA THR A 86 7.74 -14.18 -25.22
C THR A 86 8.32 -15.31 -24.37
N PHE A 87 7.71 -15.54 -23.20
CA PHE A 87 8.04 -16.66 -22.32
C PHE A 87 6.79 -17.47 -22.00
N ASP A 88 6.81 -18.77 -22.31
CA ASP A 88 5.78 -19.71 -21.88
C ASP A 88 5.82 -19.87 -20.36
N CYS A 89 4.70 -19.59 -19.70
CA CYS A 89 4.53 -19.70 -18.27
C CYS A 89 3.06 -19.90 -17.91
N ASP A 90 2.79 -20.63 -16.83
CA ASP A 90 1.43 -20.84 -16.32
C ASP A 90 1.04 -19.84 -15.23
N THR A 91 2.03 -19.11 -14.69
CA THR A 91 1.87 -18.22 -13.55
C THR A 91 2.72 -16.96 -13.71
N VAL A 92 2.13 -15.80 -13.43
CA VAL A 92 2.86 -14.53 -13.28
C VAL A 92 2.90 -14.12 -11.81
N LEU A 93 4.10 -14.00 -11.27
CA LEU A 93 4.36 -13.55 -9.91
C LEU A 93 4.62 -12.03 -9.95
N LEU A 94 3.79 -11.25 -9.27
CA LEU A 94 3.94 -9.79 -9.20
C LEU A 94 4.63 -9.39 -7.88
N GLY A 95 5.93 -9.10 -7.95
CA GLY A 95 6.76 -8.70 -6.82
C GLY A 95 6.97 -7.19 -6.75
N ILE A 96 5.90 -6.42 -6.58
CA ILE A 96 5.96 -4.96 -6.76
C ILE A 96 6.58 -4.24 -5.56
N ALA A 97 6.01 -4.47 -4.36
CA ALA A 97 6.49 -3.95 -3.09
C ALA A 97 5.69 -4.57 -1.94
N ALA A 98 6.34 -4.83 -0.81
CA ALA A 98 5.69 -4.97 0.48
C ALA A 98 5.37 -3.59 1.08
N LEU A 99 4.21 -3.47 1.74
CA LEU A 99 3.71 -2.21 2.30
C LEU A 99 3.36 -2.39 3.78
N PRO A 100 3.71 -1.42 4.64
CA PRO A 100 3.29 -1.45 6.04
C PRO A 100 1.75 -1.47 6.18
N ALA A 101 1.24 -2.48 6.89
CA ALA A 101 -0.19 -2.63 7.17
C ALA A 101 -0.62 -1.71 8.34
N ILE A 102 -0.84 -0.43 8.03
CA ILE A 102 -1.12 0.61 9.03
C ILE A 102 -2.61 0.89 9.24
N GLU A 103 -3.53 0.11 8.66
CA GLU A 103 -4.95 0.49 8.61
C GLU A 103 -5.58 0.64 10.00
N LEU A 104 -5.22 -0.25 10.92
CA LEU A 104 -5.69 -0.20 12.31
C LEU A 104 -5.08 0.98 13.07
N LEU A 105 -3.79 1.24 12.87
CA LEU A 105 -3.07 2.32 13.55
C LEU A 105 -3.59 3.69 13.09
N GLU A 106 -3.76 3.88 11.77
CA GLU A 106 -4.31 5.11 11.21
C GLU A 106 -5.78 5.31 11.62
N ALA A 107 -6.60 4.26 11.55
CA ALA A 107 -8.01 4.35 11.96
C ALA A 107 -8.17 4.62 13.47
N ALA A 108 -7.23 4.14 14.30
CA ALA A 108 -7.16 4.46 15.72
C ALA A 108 -6.75 5.91 15.99
N GLY A 109 -6.16 6.60 15.02
CA GLY A 109 -5.71 7.99 15.13
C GLY A 109 -4.22 8.15 15.41
N CYS A 110 -3.40 7.11 15.20
CA CYS A 110 -1.95 7.25 15.25
C CYS A 110 -1.46 8.26 14.21
N ALA A 111 -0.47 9.07 14.57
CA ALA A 111 0.23 9.95 13.65
C ALA A 111 0.95 9.12 12.58
N THR A 112 0.74 9.48 11.33
CA THR A 112 1.29 8.78 10.16
C THR A 112 2.19 9.71 9.35
N ALA A 113 3.19 9.14 8.68
CA ALA A 113 4.01 9.88 7.73
C ALA A 113 4.50 8.96 6.62
N PHE A 114 4.88 9.54 5.49
CA PHE A 114 5.66 8.84 4.48
C PHE A 114 7.12 8.78 4.92
N ASP A 115 7.66 7.57 5.06
CA ASP A 115 9.06 7.29 5.35
C ASP A 115 9.61 6.30 4.30
N ALA A 116 10.47 6.81 3.42
CA ALA A 116 11.06 6.04 2.34
C ALA A 116 11.92 4.87 2.84
N ALA A 117 12.61 5.04 3.98
CA ALA A 117 13.47 4.02 4.56
C ALA A 117 12.67 2.87 5.19
N ARG A 118 11.39 3.09 5.49
CA ARG A 118 10.49 2.10 6.08
C ARG A 118 9.44 1.55 5.10
N GLY A 119 9.61 1.77 3.80
CA GLY A 119 8.73 1.20 2.78
C GLY A 119 7.46 2.01 2.52
N GLY A 120 7.42 3.30 2.87
CA GLY A 120 6.34 4.22 2.50
C GLY A 120 5.57 4.77 3.71
N HIS A 121 4.24 4.79 3.64
CA HIS A 121 3.44 5.31 4.76
C HIS A 121 3.54 4.38 5.98
N ILE A 122 3.95 4.95 7.11
CA ILE A 122 4.05 4.28 8.41
C ILE A 122 3.28 5.03 9.48
N ALA A 123 2.85 4.30 10.52
CA ALA A 123 2.53 4.92 11.80
C ALA A 123 3.85 5.24 12.52
N ARG A 124 3.98 6.47 13.03
CA ARG A 124 5.21 6.88 13.73
C ARG A 124 5.34 6.09 15.02
N VAL A 125 6.52 5.52 15.23
CA VAL A 125 6.91 4.85 16.47
C VAL A 125 8.17 5.49 17.04
N ASP A 126 8.30 5.46 18.36
CA ASP A 126 9.51 5.87 19.07
C ASP A 126 10.52 4.71 19.20
N ALA A 127 11.59 4.94 19.96
CA ALA A 127 12.66 3.97 20.17
C ALA A 127 12.24 2.71 20.93
N ILE A 128 11.04 2.68 21.54
CA ILE A 128 10.47 1.53 22.27
C ILE A 128 9.23 0.96 21.59
N GLN A 129 9.06 1.23 20.29
CA GLN A 129 7.93 0.79 19.46
C GLN A 129 6.57 1.36 19.87
N ARG A 130 6.53 2.40 20.71
CA ARG A 130 5.28 3.08 21.09
C ARG A 130 4.88 4.04 19.98
N THR A 131 3.59 4.04 19.63
CA THR A 131 3.03 4.96 18.63
C THR A 131 2.77 6.34 19.24
N SER A 132 2.17 7.26 18.48
CA SER A 132 1.70 8.53 19.05
C SER A 132 0.53 8.38 20.03
N LEU A 133 -0.10 7.21 20.11
CA LEU A 133 -1.08 6.89 21.15
C LEU A 133 -0.35 6.15 22.28
N PRO A 134 -0.44 6.62 23.54
CA PRO A 134 0.40 6.11 24.64
C PRO A 134 0.13 4.64 24.99
N PHE A 135 -1.04 4.12 24.60
CA PHE A 135 -1.48 2.75 24.84
C PHE A 135 -1.36 1.83 23.62
N ALA A 136 -0.86 2.31 22.48
CA ALA A 136 -0.72 1.51 21.26
C ALA A 136 0.73 1.41 20.81
N TYR A 137 1.12 0.20 20.42
CA TYR A 137 2.48 -0.16 20.01
C TYR A 137 2.42 -0.83 18.63
N ALA A 138 3.46 -0.68 17.83
CA ALA A 138 3.56 -1.30 16.51
C ALA A 138 4.90 -2.00 16.36
N ALA A 139 4.91 -3.23 15.86
CA ALA A 139 6.12 -4.04 15.68
C ALA A 139 5.96 -4.97 14.47
N GLY A 140 7.08 -5.41 13.91
CA GLY A 140 7.09 -6.11 12.64
C GLY A 140 6.75 -5.18 11.48
N ASP A 141 6.25 -5.72 10.38
CA ASP A 141 6.13 -5.01 9.11
C ASP A 141 5.16 -3.82 9.14
N CYS A 142 4.21 -3.80 10.09
CA CYS A 142 3.33 -2.63 10.28
C CYS A 142 4.08 -1.39 10.82
N ALA A 143 5.26 -1.57 11.43
CA ALA A 143 6.16 -0.51 11.87
C ALA A 143 7.19 -0.09 10.78
N GLY A 144 7.13 -0.74 9.61
CA GLY A 144 8.03 -0.49 8.48
C GLY A 144 8.58 -1.78 7.89
N VAL A 145 8.83 -1.74 6.57
CA VAL A 145 9.42 -2.82 5.77
C VAL A 145 10.69 -2.30 5.10
N TRP A 146 11.79 -3.04 5.20
CA TRP A 146 13.07 -2.71 4.57
C TRP A 146 13.93 -3.97 4.35
N PRO A 147 14.96 -3.92 3.48
CA PRO A 147 15.67 -5.12 3.02
C PRO A 147 16.31 -5.99 4.12
N ALA A 148 16.99 -5.45 5.14
CA ALA A 148 17.50 -6.31 6.22
C ALA A 148 16.38 -7.04 6.97
N LYS A 149 15.26 -6.38 7.26
CA LYS A 149 14.14 -6.98 7.99
C LYS A 149 13.43 -8.07 7.19
N SER A 150 13.27 -7.88 5.89
CA SER A 150 12.77 -8.90 4.97
C SER A 150 13.65 -10.16 4.91
N ARG A 151 14.96 -10.03 5.16
CA ARG A 151 15.91 -11.17 5.16
C ARG A 151 16.05 -11.84 6.52
N ASP A 152 15.89 -11.06 7.59
CA ASP A 152 16.17 -11.48 8.95
C ASP A 152 14.96 -11.19 9.85
N GLU A 153 14.12 -12.22 10.00
CA GLU A 153 12.92 -12.17 10.86
C GLU A 153 13.25 -11.87 12.33
N THR A 154 14.51 -12.04 12.77
CA THR A 154 14.91 -11.72 14.14
C THR A 154 14.71 -10.23 14.46
N ILE A 155 14.87 -9.35 13.46
CA ILE A 155 14.64 -7.91 13.59
C ILE A 155 13.18 -7.63 13.97
N ALA A 156 12.23 -8.25 13.26
CA ALA A 156 10.80 -8.12 13.59
C ALA A 156 10.46 -8.74 14.95
N ARG A 157 11.08 -9.87 15.32
CA ARG A 157 10.91 -10.51 16.63
C ARG A 157 11.43 -9.63 17.77
N GLU A 158 12.56 -8.94 17.57
CA GLU A 158 13.14 -8.01 18.53
C GLU A 158 12.26 -6.78 18.76
N GLU A 159 11.73 -6.18 17.69
CA GLU A 159 10.71 -5.11 17.80
C GLU A 159 9.49 -5.59 18.60
N GLY A 160 9.02 -6.82 18.36
CA GLY A 160 7.89 -7.38 19.09
C GLY A 160 8.17 -7.54 20.59
N ARG A 161 9.37 -8.02 20.95
CA ARG A 161 9.80 -8.13 22.36
C ARG A 161 9.91 -6.75 23.01
N LEU A 162 10.42 -5.76 22.29
CA LEU A 162 10.54 -4.39 22.77
C LEU A 162 9.17 -3.75 23.02
N ALA A 163 8.26 -3.85 22.05
CA ALA A 163 6.88 -3.39 22.18
C ALA A 163 6.17 -4.07 23.37
N ALA A 164 6.33 -5.38 23.55
CA ALA A 164 5.74 -6.12 24.66
C ALA A 164 6.29 -5.67 26.02
N ARG A 165 7.61 -5.48 26.16
CA ARG A 165 8.23 -4.93 27.38
C ARG A 165 7.73 -3.52 27.68
N ALA A 166 7.61 -2.68 26.65
CA ALA A 166 7.13 -1.31 26.78
C ALA A 166 5.65 -1.23 27.15
N ALA A 167 4.83 -2.19 26.70
CA ALA A 167 3.45 -2.33 27.10
C ALA A 167 3.30 -2.89 28.53
N LEU A 168 4.12 -3.87 28.93
CA LEU A 168 4.12 -4.39 30.29
C LEU A 168 4.56 -3.33 31.29
N SER A 169 5.61 -2.58 30.98
CA SER A 169 6.11 -1.48 31.81
C SER A 169 5.12 -0.34 32.00
N SER A 170 4.16 -0.15 31.08
CA SER A 170 3.11 0.86 31.24
C SER A 170 1.91 0.39 32.06
N LEU A 171 1.79 -0.93 32.29
CA LEU A 171 0.76 -1.54 33.13
C LEU A 171 1.27 -1.83 34.54
N ASP A 172 2.56 -2.16 34.69
CA ASP A 172 3.20 -2.54 35.94
C ASP A 172 4.65 -2.04 35.99
N GLU A 173 5.06 -1.40 37.09
CA GLU A 173 6.39 -0.78 37.23
C GLU A 173 7.54 -1.80 37.26
N SER A 174 7.25 -3.10 37.41
CA SER A 174 8.26 -4.15 37.61
C SER A 174 8.94 -4.69 36.35
N ALA A 175 8.60 -4.20 35.15
CA ALA A 175 9.20 -4.64 33.88
C ALA A 175 10.19 -3.60 33.32
N PRO A 176 11.46 -3.57 33.77
CA PRO A 176 12.39 -2.51 33.39
C PRO A 176 12.68 -2.51 31.88
N LEU A 177 12.55 -1.35 31.26
CA LEU A 177 12.95 -1.08 29.88
C LEU A 177 14.47 -0.91 29.70
N ALA A 178 15.22 -0.69 30.79
CA ALA A 178 16.63 -0.32 30.78
C ALA A 178 17.54 -1.36 30.09
N ASP A 179 17.20 -2.65 30.15
CA ASP A 179 17.99 -3.73 29.55
C ASP A 179 17.53 -4.10 28.13
N ALA A 180 16.75 -3.25 27.46
CA ALA A 180 16.32 -3.54 26.09
C ALA A 180 17.37 -3.09 25.07
N PRO A 181 17.75 -3.95 24.09
CA PRO A 181 18.58 -3.50 23.00
C PRO A 181 17.84 -2.39 22.22
N PRO A 182 18.57 -1.41 21.67
CA PRO A 182 17.96 -0.33 20.91
C PRO A 182 17.27 -0.87 19.67
N ALA A 183 16.16 -0.24 19.27
CA ALA A 183 15.47 -0.58 18.04
C ALA A 183 16.41 -0.43 16.83
N ARG A 184 16.47 -1.48 16.01
CA ARG A 184 17.28 -1.49 14.80
C ARG A 184 16.75 -0.46 13.81
N GLN A 185 17.66 0.35 13.29
CA GLN A 185 17.30 1.35 12.29
C GLN A 185 17.21 0.71 10.90
N PRO A 186 16.35 1.22 10.01
CA PRO A 186 16.31 0.76 8.63
C PRO A 186 17.65 1.01 7.93
N ASP A 187 17.99 0.13 6.99
CA ASP A 187 19.13 0.37 6.09
C ASP A 187 18.81 1.55 5.15
N ALA A 188 19.83 2.09 4.49
CA ALA A 188 19.61 3.07 3.43
C ALA A 188 18.75 2.43 2.30
N PRO A 189 17.73 3.12 1.78
CA PRO A 189 16.95 2.61 0.66
C PRO A 189 17.85 2.30 -0.53
N ALA A 190 17.70 1.11 -1.12
CA ALA A 190 18.44 0.73 -2.34
C ALA A 190 18.07 1.58 -3.56
N GLN A 191 16.88 2.18 -3.55
CA GLN A 191 16.39 3.10 -4.58
C GLN A 191 15.40 4.11 -3.97
N ASP A 192 15.09 5.17 -4.71
CA ASP A 192 13.95 6.04 -4.39
C ASP A 192 12.64 5.27 -4.59
N ILE A 193 12.06 4.78 -3.50
CA ILE A 193 10.82 3.99 -3.55
C ILE A 193 9.62 4.80 -4.05
N ALA A 194 9.62 6.12 -3.87
CA ALA A 194 8.51 6.97 -4.27
C ALA A 194 8.52 7.14 -5.80
N LEU A 195 9.69 7.45 -6.36
CA LEU A 195 9.90 7.51 -7.80
C LEU A 195 9.65 6.14 -8.44
N SER A 196 10.22 5.07 -7.89
CA SER A 196 10.09 3.70 -8.41
C SER A 196 8.63 3.24 -8.52
N ARG A 197 7.77 3.58 -7.54
CA ARG A 197 6.33 3.30 -7.61
C ARG A 197 5.62 4.08 -8.71
N VAL A 198 5.96 5.36 -8.87
CA VAL A 198 5.40 6.21 -9.93
C VAL A 198 5.82 5.70 -11.31
N GLU A 199 7.08 5.36 -11.48
CA GLU A 199 7.60 4.79 -12.73
C GLU A 199 6.96 3.44 -13.04
N TRP A 200 6.76 2.60 -12.03
CA TRP A 200 6.05 1.33 -12.19
C TRP A 200 4.63 1.53 -12.69
N VAL A 201 3.87 2.46 -12.09
CA VAL A 201 2.51 2.77 -12.55
C VAL A 201 2.52 3.35 -13.96
N ARG A 202 3.48 4.22 -14.32
CA ARG A 202 3.59 4.74 -15.69
C ARG A 202 3.77 3.62 -16.71
N ALA A 203 4.71 2.72 -16.49
CA ALA A 203 5.02 1.70 -17.49
C ALA A 203 4.03 0.53 -17.51
N SER A 204 3.56 0.12 -16.32
CA SER A 204 2.85 -1.17 -16.13
C SER A 204 1.34 -1.02 -15.98
N VAL A 205 0.86 0.21 -15.75
CA VAL A 205 -0.58 0.49 -15.60
C VAL A 205 -1.04 1.42 -16.71
N ILE A 206 -0.38 2.57 -16.90
CA ILE A 206 -0.73 3.52 -17.97
C ILE A 206 -0.25 2.98 -19.33
N GLY A 207 0.99 2.46 -19.40
CA GLY A 207 1.59 1.92 -20.62
C GLY A 207 1.12 0.50 -21.00
N ALA A 208 0.28 -0.13 -20.18
CA ALA A 208 -0.24 -1.46 -20.45
C ALA A 208 -1.21 -1.45 -21.65
N ALA A 209 -1.02 -2.39 -22.57
CA ALA A 209 -1.81 -2.43 -23.82
C ALA A 209 -3.31 -2.70 -23.60
N GLY A 210 -3.66 -3.43 -22.53
CA GLY A 210 -5.04 -3.85 -22.24
C GLY A 210 -5.85 -2.89 -21.37
N GLU A 211 -5.33 -1.70 -21.03
CA GLU A 211 -5.95 -0.74 -20.09
C GLU A 211 -6.54 -1.42 -18.83
N PRO A 212 -5.71 -2.14 -18.03
CA PRO A 212 -6.22 -2.94 -16.93
C PRO A 212 -6.93 -2.10 -15.87
N PHE A 213 -7.90 -2.71 -15.18
CA PHE A 213 -8.55 -2.08 -14.04
C PHE A 213 -7.56 -1.87 -12.90
N VAL A 214 -7.43 -0.62 -12.47
CA VAL A 214 -6.68 -0.24 -11.27
C VAL A 214 -7.47 -0.64 -10.04
N CYS A 215 -8.77 -0.33 -10.01
CA CYS A 215 -9.68 -0.81 -8.98
C CYS A 215 -10.55 -1.93 -9.55
N GLN A 216 -10.11 -3.18 -9.38
CA GLN A 216 -10.85 -4.35 -9.87
C GLN A 216 -12.27 -4.47 -9.26
N CYS A 217 -12.45 -4.05 -8.01
CA CYS A 217 -13.74 -4.17 -7.34
C CYS A 217 -14.83 -3.24 -7.90
N GLU A 218 -14.42 -2.12 -8.50
CA GLU A 218 -15.32 -1.07 -9.02
C GLU A 218 -15.10 -0.89 -10.53
N GLU A 219 -14.28 -1.75 -11.15
CA GLU A 219 -13.95 -1.76 -12.57
C GLU A 219 -13.46 -0.41 -13.11
N VAL A 220 -12.60 0.27 -12.33
CA VAL A 220 -12.08 1.61 -12.66
C VAL A 220 -10.68 1.54 -13.25
N THR A 221 -10.47 2.14 -14.42
CA THR A 221 -9.17 2.20 -15.12
C THR A 221 -8.32 3.39 -14.68
N ALA A 222 -7.03 3.38 -15.04
CA ALA A 222 -6.13 4.51 -14.78
C ALA A 222 -6.60 5.80 -15.47
N ARG A 223 -7.10 5.69 -16.70
CA ARG A 223 -7.62 6.84 -17.46
C ARG A 223 -8.82 7.47 -16.74
N GLU A 224 -9.74 6.67 -16.24
CA GLU A 224 -10.91 7.16 -15.50
C GLU A 224 -10.51 7.85 -14.18
N ILE A 225 -9.45 7.39 -13.52
CA ILE A 225 -8.90 8.07 -12.33
C ILE A 225 -8.25 9.41 -12.71
N LEU A 226 -7.40 9.43 -13.74
CA LEU A 226 -6.69 10.63 -14.19
C LEU A 226 -7.65 11.71 -14.70
N ASP A 227 -8.68 11.31 -15.43
CA ASP A 227 -9.73 12.19 -15.91
C ASP A 227 -10.79 12.49 -14.85
N VAL A 228 -10.79 11.80 -13.70
CA VAL A 228 -11.79 11.93 -12.62
C VAL A 228 -13.23 11.66 -13.14
N ARG A 229 -13.41 10.52 -13.80
CA ARG A 229 -14.69 10.12 -14.40
C ARG A 229 -15.64 9.48 -13.40
N PRO A 230 -16.96 9.67 -13.57
CA PRO A 230 -17.95 8.99 -12.75
C PRO A 230 -17.95 7.47 -12.97
N PRO A 231 -18.61 6.68 -12.11
CA PRO A 231 -18.73 5.24 -12.29
C PRO A 231 -19.56 4.87 -13.52
N ARG A 232 -19.15 3.81 -14.24
CA ARG A 232 -19.79 3.35 -15.47
C ARG A 232 -21.26 2.98 -15.33
N TYR A 233 -21.68 2.48 -14.16
CA TYR A 233 -23.08 2.12 -13.90
C TYR A 233 -24.04 3.32 -13.95
N LEU A 234 -23.52 4.56 -13.97
CA LEU A 234 -24.32 5.77 -14.19
C LEU A 234 -24.65 6.03 -15.67
N GLY A 235 -24.16 5.19 -16.59
CA GLY A 235 -24.47 5.28 -18.02
C GLY A 235 -23.84 6.47 -18.74
N TRP A 236 -22.81 7.08 -18.17
CA TRP A 236 -22.09 8.20 -18.81
C TRP A 236 -21.28 7.72 -20.01
N GLN A 237 -21.17 8.59 -21.01
CA GLN A 237 -20.33 8.39 -22.19
C GLN A 237 -19.15 9.36 -22.17
N PRO A 238 -17.96 8.98 -22.69
CA PRO A 238 -16.82 9.89 -22.79
C PRO A 238 -17.09 11.18 -23.58
N ALA A 239 -18.07 11.14 -24.50
CA ALA A 239 -18.50 12.29 -25.29
C ALA A 239 -19.45 13.25 -24.55
N ASP A 240 -19.92 12.89 -23.35
CA ASP A 240 -20.85 13.71 -22.57
C ASP A 240 -20.12 14.91 -21.96
N ALA A 241 -20.00 15.98 -22.77
CA ALA A 241 -19.32 17.25 -22.47
C ALA A 241 -19.92 18.04 -21.28
N LEU A 242 -20.91 17.50 -20.57
CA LEU A 242 -21.56 18.16 -19.43
C LEU A 242 -20.74 18.12 -18.15
N HIS A 243 -19.69 17.30 -18.09
CA HIS A 243 -18.84 17.19 -16.91
C HIS A 243 -17.49 17.86 -17.18
N ASP A 244 -17.30 19.09 -16.68
CA ASP A 244 -15.98 19.70 -16.55
C ASP A 244 -15.16 18.94 -15.50
N THR A 245 -14.69 17.77 -15.89
CA THR A 245 -13.71 17.02 -15.12
C THR A 245 -12.36 17.58 -15.55
N ARG A 246 -11.93 18.69 -14.92
CA ARG A 246 -10.57 19.25 -15.08
C ARG A 246 -9.45 18.23 -14.78
N GLY A 247 -9.80 16.98 -14.47
CA GLY A 247 -8.94 15.86 -14.19
C GLY A 247 -8.21 16.06 -12.87
N VAL A 248 -7.29 15.16 -12.61
CA VAL A 248 -6.36 15.29 -11.49
C VAL A 248 -5.54 16.58 -11.61
N ALA A 249 -5.12 16.95 -12.82
CA ALA A 249 -4.38 18.19 -13.09
C ALA A 249 -5.15 19.45 -12.66
N GLY A 250 -6.47 19.48 -12.88
CA GLY A 250 -7.33 20.56 -12.45
C GLY A 250 -7.57 20.60 -10.95
N LEU A 251 -7.73 19.43 -10.32
CA LEU A 251 -7.81 19.34 -8.85
C LEU A 251 -6.53 19.88 -8.20
N ALA A 252 -5.37 19.69 -8.85
CA ALA A 252 -4.08 20.13 -8.36
C ALA A 252 -3.92 21.66 -8.26
N GLN A 253 -4.75 22.44 -8.97
CA GLN A 253 -4.71 23.92 -8.93
C GLN A 253 -5.01 24.48 -7.52
N SER A 254 -5.68 23.69 -6.66
CA SER A 254 -6.00 24.07 -5.27
C SER A 254 -5.06 23.42 -4.24
N GLY A 255 -3.94 22.83 -4.68
CA GLY A 255 -3.01 22.06 -3.85
C GLY A 255 -3.03 20.56 -4.21
N PRO A 256 -2.25 19.73 -3.50
CA PRO A 256 -2.16 18.30 -3.80
C PRO A 256 -3.55 17.63 -3.86
N PRO A 257 -3.84 16.83 -4.90
CA PRO A 257 -5.16 16.22 -5.07
C PRO A 257 -5.45 15.26 -3.91
N SER A 258 -6.65 15.36 -3.34
CA SER A 258 -7.09 14.47 -2.26
C SER A 258 -7.54 13.11 -2.82
N PRO A 259 -6.93 11.99 -2.40
CA PRO A 259 -7.42 10.66 -2.82
C PRO A 259 -8.85 10.40 -2.38
N ASP A 260 -9.27 10.94 -1.24
CA ASP A 260 -10.64 10.78 -0.74
C ASP A 260 -11.66 11.53 -1.61
N ALA A 261 -11.27 12.67 -2.22
CA ALA A 261 -12.11 13.36 -3.18
C ALA A 261 -12.26 12.55 -4.47
N VAL A 262 -11.14 12.07 -5.02
CA VAL A 262 -11.14 11.22 -6.23
C VAL A 262 -11.92 9.93 -5.98
N LYS A 263 -11.73 9.29 -4.84
CA LYS A 263 -12.52 8.12 -4.39
C LYS A 263 -14.03 8.38 -4.42
N ARG A 264 -14.51 9.55 -4.00
CA ARG A 264 -15.95 9.87 -4.03
C ARG A 264 -16.49 10.06 -5.44
N LEU A 265 -15.67 10.62 -6.34
CA LEU A 265 -16.04 10.93 -7.72
C LEU A 265 -15.96 9.71 -8.64
N THR A 266 -14.92 8.88 -8.51
CA THR A 266 -14.63 7.77 -9.43
C THR A 266 -14.97 6.40 -8.86
N ARG A 267 -15.14 6.33 -7.53
CA ARG A 267 -15.33 5.10 -6.75
C ARG A 267 -14.16 4.16 -6.64
N ALA A 268 -13.02 4.49 -7.23
CA ALA A 268 -11.77 3.81 -6.93
C ALA A 268 -11.53 3.75 -5.41
N CYS A 269 -11.10 2.58 -4.91
CA CYS A 269 -10.92 2.27 -3.49
C CYS A 269 -12.20 2.09 -2.64
N MET A 270 -13.41 2.07 -3.21
CA MET A 270 -14.65 1.89 -2.43
C MET A 270 -15.20 0.46 -2.36
N GLY A 271 -14.68 -0.47 -3.18
CA GLY A 271 -15.18 -1.84 -3.22
C GLY A 271 -14.88 -2.65 -1.94
N PRO A 272 -15.23 -3.94 -1.90
CA PRO A 272 -15.12 -4.76 -0.68
C PRO A 272 -13.71 -4.84 -0.07
N CYS A 273 -12.66 -4.67 -0.88
CA CYS A 273 -11.28 -4.62 -0.39
C CYS A 273 -10.91 -3.31 0.32
N GLN A 274 -11.73 -2.26 0.22
CA GLN A 274 -11.51 -0.92 0.80
C GLN A 274 -10.15 -0.31 0.41
N GLY A 275 -9.78 -0.45 -0.86
CA GLY A 275 -8.55 0.15 -1.42
C GLY A 275 -7.26 -0.63 -1.12
N ARG A 276 -7.31 -1.78 -0.45
CA ARG A 276 -6.09 -2.57 -0.12
C ARG A 276 -5.21 -2.94 -1.33
N ARG A 277 -5.82 -3.11 -2.50
CA ARG A 277 -5.12 -3.51 -3.73
C ARG A 277 -4.73 -2.32 -4.62
N CYS A 278 -5.50 -1.24 -4.56
CA CYS A 278 -5.41 -0.14 -5.52
C CYS A 278 -4.96 1.19 -4.92
N ARG A 279 -4.93 1.36 -3.58
CA ARG A 279 -4.63 2.67 -2.93
C ARG A 279 -3.30 3.25 -3.39
N GLU A 280 -2.22 2.48 -3.35
CA GLU A 280 -0.90 2.98 -3.76
C GLU A 280 -0.85 3.32 -5.25
N GLN A 281 -1.53 2.53 -6.09
CA GLN A 281 -1.62 2.81 -7.52
C GLN A 281 -2.42 4.09 -7.77
N VAL A 282 -3.53 4.30 -7.06
CA VAL A 282 -4.31 5.54 -7.11
C VAL A 282 -3.43 6.71 -6.66
N ALA A 283 -2.72 6.61 -5.54
CA ALA A 283 -1.83 7.67 -5.07
C ALA A 283 -0.74 8.02 -6.09
N ALA A 284 -0.14 7.02 -6.74
CA ALA A 284 0.80 7.21 -7.83
C ALA A 284 0.16 7.84 -9.07
N LEU A 285 -1.05 7.45 -9.45
CA LEU A 285 -1.80 8.10 -10.54
C LEU A 285 -2.11 9.58 -10.23
N LEU A 286 -2.43 9.89 -8.97
CA LEU A 286 -2.62 11.28 -8.55
C LEU A 286 -1.32 12.07 -8.66
N ALA A 287 -0.20 11.52 -8.19
CA ALA A 287 1.13 12.12 -8.34
C ALA A 287 1.47 12.36 -9.83
N ILE A 288 1.20 11.37 -10.68
CA ILE A 288 1.41 11.45 -12.14
C ILE A 288 0.56 12.56 -12.76
N GLY A 289 -0.73 12.60 -12.45
CA GLY A 289 -1.68 13.53 -13.05
C GLY A 289 -1.56 14.97 -12.53
N SER A 290 -1.09 15.15 -11.30
CA SER A 290 -0.88 16.48 -10.70
C SER A 290 0.53 17.03 -10.87
N GLY A 291 1.50 16.17 -11.21
CA GLY A 291 2.93 16.52 -11.21
C GLY A 291 3.53 16.69 -9.80
N CYS A 292 2.82 16.29 -8.75
CA CYS A 292 3.35 16.31 -7.38
C CYS A 292 4.26 15.11 -7.12
N ALA A 293 5.19 15.24 -6.18
CA ALA A 293 5.92 14.07 -5.67
C ALA A 293 4.97 13.15 -4.89
N LEU A 294 5.14 11.83 -4.98
CA LEU A 294 4.27 10.87 -4.28
C LEU A 294 4.11 11.15 -2.77
N PRO A 295 5.16 11.53 -2.00
CA PRO A 295 5.03 11.84 -0.58
C PRO A 295 4.17 13.09 -0.28
N GLN A 296 3.91 13.94 -1.28
CA GLN A 296 3.03 15.10 -1.15
C GLN A 296 1.56 14.75 -1.37
N ILE A 297 1.26 13.59 -1.94
CA ILE A 297 -0.11 13.09 -2.06
C ILE A 297 -0.56 12.66 -0.66
N PRO A 298 -1.66 13.22 -0.11
CA PRO A 298 -2.15 12.85 1.20
C PRO A 298 -2.48 11.36 1.29
N LEU A 299 -2.30 10.75 2.46
CA LEU A 299 -2.73 9.38 2.70
C LEU A 299 -4.28 9.30 2.66
N ALA A 300 -4.81 8.35 1.88
CA ALA A 300 -6.26 8.08 1.87
C ALA A 300 -6.72 7.58 3.24
N THR A 301 -7.85 8.07 3.74
CA THR A 301 -8.27 7.79 5.11
C THR A 301 -8.73 6.34 5.31
N PHE A 302 -8.39 5.76 6.47
CA PHE A 302 -8.92 4.49 6.93
C PHE A 302 -10.11 4.71 7.86
N ARG A 303 -11.09 3.80 7.81
CA ARG A 303 -12.33 3.86 8.57
C ARG A 303 -12.68 2.48 9.09
N ALA A 304 -13.18 2.40 10.33
CA ALA A 304 -13.75 1.15 10.83
C ALA A 304 -15.09 0.82 10.12
N PRO A 305 -15.40 -0.47 9.96
CA PRO A 305 -14.52 -1.60 10.26
C PRO A 305 -13.44 -1.76 9.17
N VAL A 306 -12.18 -1.96 9.55
CA VAL A 306 -11.05 -2.08 8.59
C VAL A 306 -11.14 -3.36 7.73
N ARG A 307 -11.98 -4.30 8.15
CA ARG A 307 -12.35 -5.54 7.45
C ARG A 307 -13.88 -5.66 7.48
N PRO A 308 -14.52 -6.21 6.45
CA PRO A 308 -15.96 -6.49 6.49
C PRO A 308 -16.31 -7.38 7.70
N LEU A 309 -17.34 -6.98 8.44
CA LEU A 309 -17.92 -7.74 9.55
C LEU A 309 -19.37 -8.06 9.21
N ALA A 310 -19.81 -9.27 9.53
CA ALA A 310 -21.22 -9.62 9.34
C ALA A 310 -22.07 -8.82 10.33
N LEU A 311 -23.22 -8.29 9.87
CA LEU A 311 -24.11 -7.51 10.74
C LEU A 311 -24.56 -8.27 11.99
N ARG A 312 -24.71 -9.60 11.90
CA ARG A 312 -25.02 -10.46 13.05
C ARG A 312 -23.91 -10.41 14.13
N GLN A 313 -22.65 -10.37 13.72
CA GLN A 313 -21.51 -10.30 14.64
C GLN A 313 -21.47 -8.91 15.29
N LEU A 314 -21.77 -7.87 14.51
CA LEU A 314 -21.85 -6.51 15.04
C LEU A 314 -23.00 -6.36 16.05
N ALA A 315 -24.14 -7.00 15.80
CA ALA A 315 -25.29 -7.01 16.70
C ALA A 315 -25.01 -7.73 18.04
N GLU A 316 -24.01 -8.62 18.09
CA GLU A 316 -23.58 -9.30 19.31
C GLU A 316 -22.58 -8.46 20.14
N VAL A 317 -22.03 -7.37 19.58
CA VAL A 317 -21.13 -6.48 20.32
C VAL A 317 -21.95 -5.64 21.29
N ALA A 318 -21.77 -5.87 22.59
CA ALA A 318 -22.44 -5.11 23.63
C ALA A 318 -22.06 -3.62 23.51
N GLU A 319 -23.07 -2.75 23.44
CA GLU A 319 -22.86 -1.31 23.51
C GLU A 319 -22.40 -0.94 24.93
N ALA A 320 -21.29 -0.21 25.04
CA ALA A 320 -20.85 0.30 26.33
C ALA A 320 -21.92 1.25 26.88
N GLN A 321 -22.25 1.14 28.18
CA GLN A 321 -23.28 1.97 28.81
C GLN A 321 -23.05 3.48 28.59
N ALA A 322 -21.78 3.90 28.55
CA ALA A 322 -21.39 5.28 28.25
C ALA A 322 -21.76 5.73 26.83
N THR A 323 -21.65 4.85 25.82
CA THR A 323 -22.05 5.15 24.44
C THR A 323 -23.56 5.35 24.34
N GLY A 324 -24.34 4.48 24.98
CA GLY A 324 -25.80 4.63 25.04
C GLY A 324 -26.24 5.88 25.82
N ALA A 325 -25.49 6.29 26.84
CA ALA A 325 -25.76 7.50 27.61
C ALA A 325 -25.42 8.80 26.84
N HIS A 326 -24.54 8.73 25.85
CA HIS A 326 -24.03 9.87 25.07
C HIS A 326 -24.17 9.65 23.57
N TRP A 327 -25.40 9.37 23.12
CA TRP A 327 -25.74 9.02 21.73
C TRP A 327 -25.29 10.07 20.69
N ASP A 328 -25.08 11.32 21.10
CA ASP A 328 -24.58 12.43 20.28
C ASP A 328 -23.09 12.29 19.89
N SER A 329 -22.32 11.45 20.60
CA SER A 329 -20.92 11.16 20.26
C SER A 329 -20.75 10.48 18.89
N TRP A 330 -21.80 9.84 18.37
CA TRP A 330 -21.81 9.20 17.05
C TRP A 330 -21.63 10.20 15.90
N PHE A 331 -21.92 11.49 16.11
CA PHE A 331 -21.90 12.51 15.06
C PHE A 331 -20.65 13.41 15.07
N GLY A 332 -19.69 13.19 15.99
CA GLY A 332 -18.47 13.98 16.15
C GLY A 332 -17.20 13.43 15.44
N MET A 333 -17.30 12.76 14.30
CA MET A 333 -16.23 11.87 13.84
C MET A 333 -15.21 12.44 12.83
N ALA A 334 -14.10 12.95 13.35
CA ALA A 334 -12.84 13.12 12.62
C ALA A 334 -11.91 11.90 12.76
N SER A 335 -11.81 11.41 13.99
CA SER A 335 -11.18 10.17 14.45
C SER A 335 -12.20 9.48 15.34
N GLN A 336 -12.34 8.16 15.25
CA GLN A 336 -13.38 7.37 15.94
C GLN A 336 -13.27 7.37 17.49
N TRP A 337 -12.42 8.23 18.07
CA TRP A 337 -11.99 8.16 19.47
C TRP A 337 -11.82 9.53 20.15
N VAL A 338 -12.17 10.64 19.49
CA VAL A 338 -12.13 11.99 20.10
C VAL A 338 -13.54 12.47 20.38
N PRO A 339 -13.90 12.75 21.65
CA PRO A 339 -15.24 13.24 21.98
C PRO A 339 -15.55 14.61 21.35
N PHE A 340 -16.81 14.85 20.97
CA PHE A 340 -17.22 16.03 20.20
C PHE A 340 -16.91 17.37 20.88
N TRP A 341 -16.86 17.40 22.22
CA TRP A 341 -16.50 18.59 23.01
C TRP A 341 -15.01 18.96 22.97
N ARG A 342 -14.19 18.18 22.26
CA ARG A 342 -12.76 18.48 22.01
C ARG A 342 -12.47 18.85 20.55
N VAL A 343 -13.50 18.99 19.71
CA VAL A 343 -13.34 19.34 18.29
C VAL A 343 -13.44 20.85 18.11
N ASP A 344 -12.55 21.43 17.30
CA ASP A 344 -12.55 22.85 16.95
C ASP A 344 -13.87 23.28 16.24
N PRO A 345 -14.42 24.48 16.52
CA PRO A 345 -15.65 24.99 15.89
C PRO A 345 -15.65 25.00 14.35
N LEU A 346 -14.48 25.05 13.70
CA LEU A 346 -14.33 25.06 12.24
C LEU A 346 -13.65 23.79 11.72
N TYR A 347 -14.32 22.65 11.84
CA TYR A 347 -13.84 21.36 11.35
C TYR A 347 -14.18 21.12 9.86
N ARG A 348 -13.20 20.64 9.07
CA ARG A 348 -13.42 20.10 7.71
C ARG A 348 -12.96 18.65 7.64
N ALA A 349 -13.76 17.78 7.03
CA ALA A 349 -13.44 16.35 6.85
C ALA A 349 -12.13 16.08 6.08
N ALA A 350 -11.59 17.08 5.37
CA ALA A 350 -10.35 17.02 4.60
C ALA A 350 -9.09 17.27 5.45
N THR A 351 -9.21 17.86 6.64
CA THR A 351 -8.09 18.19 7.53
C THR A 351 -8.17 17.33 8.79
N ARG A 352 -7.65 16.10 8.72
CA ARG A 352 -7.26 15.37 9.93
C ARG A 352 -6.00 16.04 10.47
N ARG A 353 -6.12 16.98 11.42
CA ARG A 353 -4.96 17.47 12.17
C ARG A 353 -4.49 16.36 13.10
N GLN A 354 -3.43 15.66 12.72
CA GLN A 354 -2.75 14.69 13.58
C GLN A 354 -1.78 15.47 14.50
N GLY A 355 -1.87 15.28 15.82
CA GLY A 355 -0.89 15.81 16.78
C GLY A 355 -1.34 16.93 17.72
N GLU A 356 -2.63 17.30 17.75
CA GLU A 356 -3.13 18.14 18.86
C GLU A 356 -3.38 17.27 20.11
N PRO A 357 -2.96 17.70 21.31
CA PRO A 357 -3.15 16.95 22.54
C PRO A 357 -4.64 16.76 22.80
N VAL A 358 -5.08 15.50 22.85
CA VAL A 358 -6.42 15.14 23.28
C VAL A 358 -6.43 15.19 24.81
N ALA A 359 -7.36 15.94 25.40
CA ALA A 359 -7.40 16.23 26.84
C ALA A 359 -7.72 15.02 27.74
N SER A 360 -7.17 13.83 27.54
CA SER A 360 -7.25 12.73 28.50
C SER A 360 -5.82 12.33 28.89
N GLU A 361 -5.19 13.23 29.62
CA GLU A 361 -4.27 12.93 30.71
C GLU A 361 -4.84 13.56 31.98
#